data_AF-A0A1I2MU99-F1
#
_entry.id   AF-A0A1I2MU99-F1
#
_cell.length_a   1.000
_cell.length_b   1.000
_cell.length_c   1.000
_cell.angle_alpha   90.00
_cell.angle_beta   90.00
_cell.angle_gamma   90.00
#
_symmetry.space_group_name_H-M   'P 1'
#
loop_
_entity.id
_entity.type
_entity.pdbx_description
1 polymer ?
#
loop_
_entity_poly.entity_id
_entity_poly.type
_entity_poly.pdbx_seq_one_letter_code
_entity_poly.pdbx_strand_id
1 'polypeptide(L)'
;MAAQSASIPLRFQRAELEAKADLTAEGRALLGKIAHPERLVGALVDSGNRRDAVYALALMLPHRQAVWWACMAARVLPDLERRKQDLAAVSWAERWVQGGASADAERAGELANACDPDFAPAWVATAAYWSGPSIAPRGQQAVPPAPHLPGVAARIALLLLSQDPALAGRIALGDWLEIGLALMSGGNGSQAQAELRGRLAVLKPAGQ
;
A
#
# COMPACT_ATOMS: atom_id res chain seq x y z
N MET A 1 -8.55 27.95 16.16
CA MET A 1 -9.33 27.16 15.17
C MET A 1 -8.35 26.36 14.34
N ALA A 2 -8.18 25.07 14.63
CA ALA A 2 -7.30 24.22 13.84
C ALA A 2 -7.87 24.11 12.42
N ALA A 3 -7.07 24.46 11.42
CA ALA A 3 -7.40 24.20 10.03
C ALA A 3 -7.62 22.68 9.91
N GLN A 4 -8.85 22.28 9.56
CA GLN A 4 -9.08 20.90 9.11
C GLN A 4 -8.27 20.74 7.83
N SER A 5 -7.10 20.12 7.92
CA SER A 5 -6.36 19.68 6.74
C SER A 5 -7.30 18.84 5.90
N ALA A 6 -7.66 19.32 4.72
CA ALA A 6 -8.63 18.66 3.87
C ALA A 6 -8.08 17.29 3.43
N SER A 7 -8.61 16.22 4.03
CA SER A 7 -8.31 14.86 3.58
C SER A 7 -8.89 14.62 2.20
N ILE A 8 -8.24 13.80 1.38
CA ILE A 8 -8.85 13.34 0.12
C ILE A 8 -10.11 12.50 0.41
N PRO A 9 -11.04 12.38 -0.54
CA PRO A 9 -12.17 11.46 -0.40
C PRO A 9 -11.66 10.01 -0.23
N LEU A 10 -12.09 9.35 0.85
CA LEU A 10 -11.72 7.97 1.15
C LEU A 10 -12.76 6.98 0.64
N ARG A 11 -12.29 5.80 0.24
CA ARG A 11 -13.09 4.63 -0.11
C ARG A 11 -13.53 3.86 1.12
N PHE A 12 -14.28 4.50 2.00
CA PHE A 12 -14.74 3.81 3.19
C PHE A 12 -15.94 2.92 2.91
N GLN A 13 -15.78 1.62 3.17
CA GLN A 13 -16.86 0.65 3.19
C GLN A 13 -16.73 -0.21 4.45
N ARG A 14 -17.61 0.02 5.45
CA ARG A 14 -17.56 -0.68 6.75
C ARG A 14 -17.55 -2.20 6.60
N ALA A 15 -18.52 -2.76 5.88
CA ALA A 15 -18.62 -4.21 5.69
C ALA A 15 -17.39 -4.78 4.98
N GLU A 16 -16.79 -4.02 4.07
CA GLU A 16 -15.54 -4.40 3.41
C GLU A 16 -14.38 -4.45 4.40
N LEU A 17 -14.23 -3.43 5.26
CA LEU A 17 -13.18 -3.42 6.29
C LEU A 17 -13.37 -4.56 7.30
N GLU A 18 -14.60 -4.81 7.76
CA GLU A 18 -14.93 -5.90 8.67
C GLU A 18 -14.55 -7.27 8.08
N ALA A 19 -14.78 -7.46 6.77
CA ALA A 19 -14.55 -8.74 6.10
C ALA A 19 -13.13 -8.91 5.52
N LYS A 20 -12.46 -7.83 5.10
CA LYS A 20 -11.27 -7.88 4.24
C LYS A 20 -10.05 -7.17 4.82
N ALA A 21 -10.22 -6.21 5.73
CA ALA A 21 -9.08 -5.48 6.28
C ALA A 21 -8.25 -6.33 7.24
N ASP A 22 -8.76 -7.48 7.72
CA ASP A 22 -8.06 -8.38 8.63
C ASP A 22 -7.67 -7.70 9.97
N LEU A 23 -8.54 -6.82 10.50
CA LEU A 23 -8.25 -6.11 11.75
C LEU A 23 -8.25 -7.07 12.95
N THR A 24 -7.41 -6.76 13.95
CA THR A 24 -7.43 -7.43 15.26
C THR A 24 -8.78 -7.21 15.98
N ALA A 25 -9.02 -7.93 17.08
CA ALA A 25 -10.22 -7.73 17.89
C ALA A 25 -10.35 -6.28 18.39
N GLU A 26 -9.24 -5.66 18.79
CA GLU A 26 -9.16 -4.26 19.21
C GLU A 26 -9.50 -3.31 18.06
N GLY A 27 -8.92 -3.53 16.88
CA GLY A 27 -9.22 -2.73 15.69
C GLY A 27 -10.68 -2.84 15.23
N ARG A 28 -11.28 -4.04 15.32
CA ARG A 28 -12.72 -4.24 15.05
C ARG A 28 -13.60 -3.53 16.07
N ALA A 29 -13.23 -3.56 17.35
CA ALA A 29 -13.95 -2.85 18.40
C ALA A 29 -13.92 -1.33 18.17
N LEU A 30 -12.79 -0.79 17.70
CA LEU A 30 -12.67 0.62 17.30
C LEU A 30 -13.52 0.93 16.07
N LEU A 31 -13.46 0.10 15.02
CA LEU A 31 -14.30 0.23 13.83
C LEU A 31 -15.78 0.29 14.21
N GLY A 32 -16.25 -0.59 15.11
CA GLY A 32 -17.64 -0.64 15.58
C GLY A 32 -18.13 0.61 16.31
N LYS A 33 -17.24 1.37 16.95
CA LYS A 33 -17.58 2.57 17.73
C LYS A 33 -17.58 3.86 16.90
N ILE A 34 -16.96 3.84 15.72
CA ILE A 34 -16.69 5.05 14.96
C ILE A 34 -17.81 5.31 13.94
N ALA A 35 -18.46 6.47 14.06
CA ALA A 35 -19.47 6.92 13.08
C ALA A 35 -18.84 7.49 11.80
N HIS A 36 -17.66 8.12 11.92
CA HIS A 36 -16.99 8.83 10.83
C HIS A 36 -15.67 8.16 10.46
N PRO A 37 -15.55 7.61 9.24
CA PRO A 37 -14.47 6.70 8.88
C PRO A 37 -13.06 7.29 8.91
N GLU A 38 -12.91 8.56 8.59
CA GLU A 38 -11.66 9.31 8.70
C GLU A 38 -11.09 9.28 10.12
N ARG A 39 -11.93 9.06 11.14
CA ARG A 39 -11.49 8.95 12.54
C ARG A 39 -10.96 7.56 12.89
N LEU A 40 -11.19 6.53 12.06
CA LEU A 40 -10.71 5.17 12.33
C LEU A 40 -9.18 5.12 12.38
N VAL A 41 -8.53 5.66 11.36
CA VAL A 41 -7.06 5.63 11.28
C VAL A 41 -6.45 6.40 12.45
N GLY A 42 -7.00 7.57 12.78
CA GLY A 42 -6.58 8.33 13.96
C GLY A 42 -6.75 7.55 15.27
N ALA A 43 -7.91 6.95 15.50
CA ALA A 43 -8.15 6.16 16.72
C ALA A 43 -7.23 4.93 16.83
N LEU A 44 -6.91 4.28 15.70
CA LEU A 44 -5.95 3.18 15.66
C LEU A 44 -4.54 3.66 16.01
N VAL A 45 -4.12 4.81 15.48
CA VAL A 45 -2.84 5.46 15.82
C VAL A 45 -2.79 5.82 17.30
N ASP A 46 -3.82 6.48 17.84
CA ASP A 46 -3.89 6.93 19.24
C ASP A 46 -3.86 5.75 20.23
N SER A 47 -4.41 4.60 19.83
CA SER A 47 -4.35 3.35 20.61
C SER A 47 -3.00 2.61 20.52
N GLY A 48 -2.06 3.09 19.71
CA GLY A 48 -0.79 2.41 19.42
C GLY A 48 -0.90 1.26 18.41
N ASN A 49 -2.11 0.94 17.92
CA ASN A 49 -2.34 -0.13 16.94
C ASN A 49 -2.04 0.32 15.50
N ARG A 50 -0.77 0.63 15.24
CA ARG A 50 -0.27 1.09 13.93
C ARG A 50 -0.42 0.03 12.83
N ARG A 51 -0.39 -1.26 13.20
CA ARG A 51 -0.60 -2.37 12.26
C ARG A 51 -2.00 -2.30 11.65
N ASP A 52 -3.02 -2.22 12.49
CA ASP A 52 -4.40 -2.12 12.01
C ASP A 52 -4.64 -0.79 11.29
N ALA A 53 -3.96 0.29 11.70
CA ALA A 53 -4.01 1.56 10.98
C ALA A 53 -3.53 1.41 9.52
N VAL A 54 -2.41 0.70 9.29
CA VAL A 54 -1.92 0.41 7.93
C VAL A 54 -2.93 -0.44 7.16
N TYR A 55 -3.48 -1.47 7.80
CA TYR A 55 -4.40 -2.42 7.17
C TYR A 55 -5.71 -1.75 6.75
N ALA A 56 -6.30 -0.95 7.65
CA ALA A 56 -7.50 -0.18 7.35
C ALA A 56 -7.22 0.86 6.24
N LEU A 57 -6.13 1.63 6.38
CA LEU A 57 -5.81 2.71 5.46
C LEU A 57 -5.57 2.22 4.03
N ALA A 58 -4.93 1.08 3.84
CA ALA A 58 -4.68 0.52 2.51
C ALA A 58 -5.99 0.21 1.74
N LEU A 59 -7.06 -0.16 2.44
CA LEU A 59 -8.39 -0.39 1.85
C LEU A 59 -9.19 0.92 1.71
N MET A 60 -8.94 1.91 2.56
CA MET A 60 -9.65 3.19 2.57
C MET A 60 -9.09 4.22 1.58
N LEU A 61 -7.82 4.14 1.20
CA LEU A 61 -7.26 5.03 0.18
C LEU A 61 -7.93 4.76 -1.18
N PRO A 62 -8.14 5.80 -2.02
CA PRO A 62 -8.46 5.55 -3.42
C PRO A 62 -7.35 4.70 -4.05
N HIS A 63 -7.74 3.83 -4.99
CA HIS A 63 -6.84 2.81 -5.55
C HIS A 63 -5.50 3.36 -6.01
N ARG A 64 -5.53 4.49 -6.73
CA ARG A 64 -4.32 5.20 -7.19
C ARG A 64 -3.36 5.53 -6.05
N GLN A 65 -3.85 6.01 -4.91
CA GLN A 65 -3.06 6.33 -3.72
C GLN A 65 -2.58 5.07 -2.99
N ALA A 66 -3.40 4.01 -2.92
CA ALA A 66 -2.97 2.74 -2.33
C ALA A 66 -1.82 2.11 -3.13
N VAL A 67 -1.91 2.10 -4.46
CA VAL A 67 -0.80 1.62 -5.32
C VAL A 67 0.42 2.53 -5.20
N TRP A 68 0.22 3.85 -5.21
CA TRP A 68 1.33 4.79 -5.05
C TRP A 68 2.08 4.57 -3.73
N TRP A 69 1.35 4.36 -2.63
CA TRP A 69 1.96 4.03 -1.33
C TRP A 69 2.84 2.79 -1.41
N ALA A 70 2.35 1.72 -2.04
CA ALA A 70 3.11 0.49 -2.23
C ALA A 70 4.36 0.70 -3.10
N CYS A 71 4.27 1.49 -4.18
CA CYS A 71 5.42 1.87 -5.00
C CYS A 71 6.47 2.64 -4.17
N MET A 72 6.03 3.65 -3.42
CA MET A 72 6.91 4.44 -2.55
C MET A 72 7.61 3.56 -1.52
N ALA A 73 6.88 2.64 -0.89
CA ALA A 73 7.46 1.72 0.07
C ALA A 73 8.46 0.78 -0.59
N ALA A 74 8.15 0.22 -1.76
CA ALA A 74 9.06 -0.66 -2.49
C ALA A 74 10.35 0.05 -2.92
N ARG A 75 10.28 1.32 -3.29
CA ARG A 75 11.45 2.16 -3.60
C ARG A 75 12.37 2.37 -2.40
N VAL A 76 11.98 2.01 -1.17
CA VAL A 76 12.86 2.05 0.00
C VAL A 76 13.80 0.83 0.05
N LEU A 77 13.52 -0.25 -0.69
CA LEU A 77 14.41 -1.40 -0.79
C LEU A 77 15.80 -0.96 -1.33
N PRO A 78 16.90 -1.24 -0.60
CA PRO A 78 18.23 -0.76 -0.97
C PRO A 78 18.80 -1.44 -2.22
N ASP A 79 18.27 -2.60 -2.58
CA ASP A 79 18.77 -3.43 -3.67
C ASP A 79 17.80 -3.55 -4.85
N LEU A 80 16.67 -2.84 -4.83
CA LEU A 80 15.66 -2.88 -5.90
C LEU A 80 16.26 -2.61 -7.28
N GLU A 81 17.19 -1.65 -7.39
CA GLU A 81 17.85 -1.31 -8.65
C GLU A 81 18.65 -2.47 -9.27
N ARG A 82 19.04 -3.45 -8.46
CA ARG A 82 19.73 -4.68 -8.91
C ARG A 82 18.76 -5.80 -9.27
N ARG A 83 17.52 -5.74 -8.77
CA ARG A 83 16.44 -6.71 -9.04
C ARG A 83 15.67 -6.29 -10.31
N LYS A 84 16.26 -6.51 -11.49
CA LYS A 84 15.73 -5.97 -12.77
C LYS A 84 14.24 -6.22 -13.01
N GLN A 85 13.76 -7.42 -12.69
CA GLN A 85 12.37 -7.81 -12.91
C GLN A 85 11.43 -7.09 -11.93
N ASP A 86 11.79 -7.08 -10.65
CA ASP A 86 11.07 -6.36 -9.60
C ASP A 86 11.03 -4.85 -9.86
N LEU A 87 12.17 -4.28 -10.27
CA LEU A 87 12.26 -2.88 -10.66
C LEU A 87 11.31 -2.56 -11.82
N ALA A 88 11.22 -3.43 -12.83
CA ALA A 88 10.30 -3.26 -13.94
C ALA A 88 8.84 -3.31 -13.46
N ALA A 89 8.49 -4.27 -12.60
CA ALA A 89 7.14 -4.41 -12.03
C ALA A 89 6.72 -3.14 -11.26
N VAL A 90 7.59 -2.64 -10.37
CA VAL A 90 7.35 -1.40 -9.62
C VAL A 90 7.25 -0.19 -10.56
N SER A 91 8.13 -0.07 -11.56
CA SER A 91 8.14 1.07 -12.48
C SER A 91 6.88 1.14 -13.35
N TRP A 92 6.33 0.00 -13.76
CA TRP A 92 5.06 -0.04 -14.50
C TRP A 92 3.85 0.29 -13.62
N ALA A 93 3.86 -0.14 -12.35
CA ALA A 93 2.86 0.30 -11.38
C ALA A 93 2.91 1.83 -11.16
N GLU A 94 4.10 2.42 -11.05
CA GLU A 94 4.28 3.87 -10.98
C GLU A 94 3.78 4.58 -12.24
N ARG A 95 4.08 4.05 -13.43
CA ARG A 95 3.57 4.56 -14.70
C ARG A 95 2.04 4.56 -14.74
N TRP A 96 1.41 3.46 -14.30
CA TRP A 96 -0.04 3.40 -14.13
C TRP A 96 -0.54 4.44 -13.11
N VAL A 97 0.14 4.61 -11.98
CA VAL A 97 -0.21 5.66 -11.01
C VAL A 97 -0.14 7.04 -11.65
N GLN A 98 0.76 7.31 -12.60
CA GLN A 98 0.82 8.63 -13.26
C GLN A 98 -0.24 8.82 -14.34
N GLY A 99 -0.44 7.83 -15.20
CA GLY A 99 -1.31 7.95 -16.39
C GLY A 99 -2.72 7.37 -16.24
N GLY A 100 -2.92 6.35 -15.41
CA GLY A 100 -4.18 5.63 -15.23
C GLY A 100 -4.59 4.76 -16.41
N ALA A 101 -3.70 4.52 -17.40
CA ALA A 101 -4.05 3.78 -18.61
C ALA A 101 -4.23 2.28 -18.32
N SER A 102 -5.28 1.67 -18.86
CA SER A 102 -5.54 0.24 -18.68
C SER A 102 -4.40 -0.65 -19.18
N ALA A 103 -3.75 -0.26 -20.28
CA ALA A 103 -2.60 -0.96 -20.82
C ALA A 103 -1.39 -0.98 -19.86
N ASP A 104 -1.21 0.09 -19.06
CA ASP A 104 -0.15 0.12 -18.05
C ASP A 104 -0.48 -0.83 -16.88
N ALA A 105 -1.75 -0.93 -16.48
CA ALA A 105 -2.22 -1.89 -15.46
C ALA A 105 -2.07 -3.35 -15.95
N GLU A 106 -2.47 -3.64 -17.18
CA GLU A 106 -2.29 -4.96 -17.81
C GLU A 106 -0.81 -5.33 -17.84
N ARG A 107 0.06 -4.41 -18.25
CA ARG A 107 1.51 -4.65 -18.29
C ARG A 107 2.11 -4.86 -16.90
N ALA A 108 1.63 -4.13 -15.89
CA ALA A 108 2.01 -4.38 -14.49
C ALA A 108 1.60 -5.80 -14.07
N GLY A 109 0.42 -6.29 -14.45
CA GLY A 109 -0.03 -7.66 -14.16
C GLY A 109 0.84 -8.74 -14.82
N GLU A 110 1.26 -8.54 -16.08
CA GLU A 110 2.20 -9.44 -16.74
C GLU A 110 3.54 -9.52 -16.01
N LEU A 111 4.06 -8.38 -15.54
CA LEU A 111 5.31 -8.32 -14.78
C LEU A 111 5.15 -8.90 -13.37
N ALA A 112 3.99 -8.72 -12.74
CA ALA A 112 3.67 -9.33 -11.46
C ALA A 112 3.75 -10.86 -11.53
N ASN A 113 3.23 -11.47 -12.59
CA ASN A 113 3.30 -12.93 -12.82
C ASN A 113 4.71 -13.45 -13.07
N ALA A 114 5.62 -12.57 -13.53
CA ALA A 114 7.02 -12.93 -13.70
C ALA A 114 7.79 -12.85 -12.37
N CYS A 115 7.42 -11.91 -11.49
CA CYS A 115 7.99 -11.74 -10.15
C CYS A 115 7.70 -12.91 -9.21
N ASP A 116 8.57 -13.07 -8.23
CA ASP A 116 8.35 -14.02 -7.13
C ASP A 116 7.25 -13.46 -6.19
N PRO A 117 6.13 -14.18 -6.02
CA PRO A 117 4.99 -13.71 -5.23
C PRO A 117 5.29 -13.62 -3.72
N ASP A 118 6.40 -14.19 -3.25
CA ASP A 118 6.84 -14.05 -1.86
C ASP A 118 7.48 -12.68 -1.58
N PHE A 119 7.72 -11.87 -2.63
CA PHE A 119 8.29 -10.53 -2.51
C PHE A 119 7.31 -9.43 -2.89
N ALA A 120 7.47 -8.28 -2.22
CA ALA A 120 6.59 -7.15 -2.37
C ALA A 120 6.42 -6.59 -3.80
N PRO A 121 7.45 -6.55 -4.68
CA PRO A 121 7.32 -6.02 -6.04
C PRO A 121 6.22 -6.70 -6.88
N ALA A 122 6.01 -8.02 -6.71
CA ALA A 122 4.91 -8.74 -7.35
C ALA A 122 3.54 -8.15 -6.94
N TRP A 123 3.38 -7.84 -5.65
CA TRP A 123 2.14 -7.30 -5.09
C TRP A 123 1.92 -5.82 -5.37
N VAL A 124 2.99 -5.03 -5.52
CA VAL A 124 2.91 -3.64 -6.01
C VAL A 124 2.31 -3.63 -7.41
N ALA A 125 2.83 -4.45 -8.31
CA ALA A 125 2.34 -4.54 -9.68
C ALA A 125 0.95 -5.19 -9.77
N THR A 126 0.66 -6.18 -8.93
CA THR A 126 -0.69 -6.75 -8.77
C THR A 126 -1.70 -5.71 -8.32
N ALA A 127 -1.34 -4.81 -7.41
CA ALA A 127 -2.23 -3.73 -6.97
C ALA A 127 -2.60 -2.78 -8.12
N ALA A 128 -1.65 -2.43 -8.99
CA ALA A 128 -1.91 -1.66 -10.20
C ALA A 128 -2.81 -2.43 -11.18
N TYR A 129 -2.49 -3.71 -11.42
CA TYR A 129 -3.28 -4.57 -12.30
C TYR A 129 -4.74 -4.70 -11.86
N TRP A 130 -4.97 -4.99 -10.59
CA TRP A 130 -6.33 -5.08 -10.01
C TRP A 130 -7.03 -3.74 -9.87
N SER A 131 -6.35 -2.63 -10.13
CA SER A 131 -6.97 -1.30 -10.26
C SER A 131 -7.40 -1.00 -11.70
N GLY A 132 -7.01 -1.85 -12.65
CA GLY A 132 -7.47 -1.80 -14.04
C GLY A 132 -8.91 -2.32 -14.22
N PRO A 133 -9.42 -2.26 -15.46
CA PRO A 133 -10.81 -2.60 -15.76
C PRO A 133 -11.10 -4.10 -15.69
N SER A 134 -10.08 -4.96 -15.79
CA SER A 134 -10.26 -6.41 -15.77
C SER A 134 -9.06 -7.18 -15.24
N ILE A 135 -9.36 -8.29 -14.56
CA ILE A 135 -8.39 -9.32 -14.13
C ILE A 135 -8.39 -10.56 -15.04
N ALA A 136 -9.13 -10.54 -16.14
CA ALA A 136 -9.09 -11.59 -17.15
C ALA A 136 -7.91 -11.36 -18.12
N PRO A 137 -7.32 -12.42 -18.69
CA PRO A 137 -6.34 -12.27 -19.76
C PRO A 137 -6.92 -11.52 -20.96
N ARG A 138 -6.06 -10.80 -21.68
CA ARG A 138 -6.45 -10.04 -22.87
C ARG A 138 -7.10 -10.96 -23.91
N GLY A 139 -8.22 -10.52 -24.46
CA GLY A 139 -9.00 -11.29 -25.44
C GLY A 139 -10.04 -12.24 -24.83
N GLN A 140 -10.09 -12.37 -23.50
CA GLN A 140 -11.17 -13.09 -22.81
C GLN A 140 -12.28 -12.12 -22.36
N GLN A 141 -13.40 -12.68 -21.89
CA GLN A 141 -14.48 -11.90 -21.31
C GLN A 141 -13.96 -11.11 -20.10
N ALA A 142 -14.21 -9.80 -20.09
CA ALA A 142 -13.77 -8.92 -19.02
C ALA A 142 -14.41 -9.32 -17.68
N VAL A 143 -13.57 -9.63 -16.71
CA VAL A 143 -13.95 -9.84 -15.30
C VAL A 143 -13.45 -8.64 -14.49
N PRO A 144 -14.33 -7.77 -13.97
CA PRO A 144 -13.89 -6.64 -13.16
C PRO A 144 -13.35 -7.13 -11.80
N PRO A 145 -12.26 -6.54 -11.29
CA PRO A 145 -11.76 -6.84 -9.95
C PRO A 145 -12.77 -6.44 -8.88
N ALA A 146 -12.87 -7.25 -7.82
CA ALA A 146 -13.65 -6.85 -6.65
C ALA A 146 -13.04 -5.56 -6.03
N PRO A 147 -13.86 -4.61 -5.53
CA PRO A 147 -13.38 -3.28 -5.15
C PRO A 147 -12.24 -3.27 -4.12
N HIS A 148 -12.19 -4.20 -3.17
CA HIS A 148 -11.16 -4.29 -2.13
C HIS A 148 -9.79 -4.77 -2.63
N LEU A 149 -9.70 -5.41 -3.80
CA LEU A 149 -8.51 -6.15 -4.23
C LEU A 149 -7.25 -5.28 -4.30
N PRO A 150 -7.25 -4.07 -4.90
CA PRO A 150 -6.06 -3.23 -4.91
C PRO A 150 -5.54 -2.84 -3.53
N GLY A 151 -6.45 -2.53 -2.59
CA GLY A 151 -6.09 -2.19 -1.22
C GLY A 151 -5.49 -3.40 -0.48
N VAL A 152 -6.04 -4.59 -0.71
CA VAL A 152 -5.49 -5.86 -0.20
C VAL A 152 -4.09 -6.12 -0.78
N ALA A 153 -3.89 -5.96 -2.09
CA ALA A 153 -2.58 -6.17 -2.72
C ALA A 153 -1.54 -5.15 -2.22
N ALA A 154 -1.91 -3.87 -2.11
CA ALA A 154 -1.04 -2.83 -1.55
C ALA A 154 -0.64 -3.16 -0.11
N ARG A 155 -1.59 -3.58 0.74
CA ARG A 155 -1.31 -4.04 2.11
C ARG A 155 -0.34 -5.21 2.14
N ILE A 156 -0.52 -6.21 1.27
CA ILE A 156 0.38 -7.38 1.20
C ILE A 156 1.79 -6.93 0.81
N ALA A 157 1.93 -6.02 -0.15
CA ALA A 157 3.23 -5.45 -0.50
C ALA A 157 3.92 -4.78 0.71
N LEU A 158 3.21 -3.96 1.48
CA LEU A 158 3.74 -3.32 2.70
C LEU A 158 4.16 -4.34 3.76
N LEU A 159 3.36 -5.40 3.95
CA LEU A 159 3.65 -6.50 4.88
C LEU A 159 4.91 -7.28 4.46
N LEU A 160 5.06 -7.60 3.18
CA LEU A 160 6.22 -8.31 2.66
C LEU A 160 7.47 -7.45 2.70
N LEU A 161 7.38 -6.14 2.46
CA LEU A 161 8.52 -5.23 2.61
C LEU A 161 9.05 -5.23 4.05
N SER A 162 8.16 -5.30 5.05
CA SER A 162 8.57 -5.39 6.45
C SER A 162 9.22 -6.73 6.83
N GLN A 163 9.16 -7.72 5.94
CA GLN A 163 9.78 -9.03 6.09
C GLN A 163 10.93 -9.24 5.11
N ASP A 164 11.19 -8.31 4.19
CA ASP A 164 12.24 -8.46 3.19
C ASP A 164 13.60 -8.55 3.89
N PRO A 165 14.43 -9.57 3.58
CA PRO A 165 15.76 -9.72 4.16
C PRO A 165 16.62 -8.47 4.05
N ALA A 166 16.46 -7.68 2.98
CA ALA A 166 17.18 -6.44 2.79
C ALA A 166 16.80 -5.36 3.81
N LEU A 167 15.65 -5.46 4.49
CA LEU A 167 15.17 -4.51 5.50
C LEU A 167 15.08 -5.13 6.91
N ALA A 168 15.47 -6.39 7.07
CA ALA A 168 15.30 -7.17 8.30
C ALA A 168 15.83 -6.43 9.54
N GLY A 169 14.98 -6.37 10.56
CA GLY A 169 15.28 -5.74 11.86
C GLY A 169 15.36 -4.22 11.87
N ARG A 170 15.16 -3.54 10.72
CA ARG A 170 15.26 -2.08 10.60
C ARG A 170 13.92 -1.39 10.35
N ILE A 171 12.90 -2.16 9.99
CA ILE A 171 11.56 -1.67 9.73
C ILE A 171 10.51 -2.63 10.26
N ALA A 172 9.40 -2.08 10.74
CA ALA A 172 8.17 -2.79 11.06
C ALA A 172 7.04 -2.30 10.15
N LEU A 173 5.95 -3.06 10.07
CA LEU A 173 4.80 -2.70 9.25
C LEU A 173 4.25 -1.30 9.54
N GLY A 174 4.21 -0.92 10.82
CA GLY A 174 3.72 0.39 11.25
C GLY A 174 4.60 1.58 10.83
N ASP A 175 5.82 1.35 10.33
CA ASP A 175 6.71 2.41 9.85
C ASP A 175 6.29 2.95 8.48
N TRP A 176 5.56 2.17 7.69
CA TRP A 176 5.03 2.62 6.41
C TRP A 176 3.89 3.64 6.55
N LEU A 177 3.29 3.73 7.74
CA LEU A 177 2.07 4.47 7.99
C LEU A 177 2.20 5.97 7.68
N GLU A 178 3.34 6.59 7.96
CA GLU A 178 3.51 8.04 7.75
C GLU A 178 3.40 8.41 6.26
N ILE A 179 3.87 7.54 5.36
CA ILE A 179 3.66 7.73 3.91
C ILE A 179 2.16 7.69 3.61
N GLY A 180 1.44 6.69 4.13
CA GLY A 180 -0.01 6.56 3.94
C GLY A 180 -0.81 7.75 4.49
N LEU A 181 -0.47 8.24 5.69
CA LEU A 181 -1.11 9.40 6.33
C LEU A 181 -0.91 10.68 5.51
N ALA A 182 0.28 10.86 4.93
CA ALA A 182 0.54 11.96 4.02
C ALA A 182 -0.35 11.90 2.78
N LEU A 183 -0.53 10.72 2.18
CA LEU A 183 -1.44 10.53 1.04
C LEU A 183 -2.90 10.75 1.39
N MET A 184 -3.33 10.28 2.57
CA MET A 184 -4.68 10.52 3.11
C MET A 184 -4.97 12.01 3.27
N SER A 185 -3.95 12.79 3.63
CA SER A 185 -4.03 14.25 3.81
C SER A 185 -3.87 15.04 2.50
N GLY A 186 -3.80 14.36 1.35
CA GLY A 186 -3.66 14.99 0.02
C GLY A 186 -2.21 15.31 -0.40
N GLY A 187 -1.22 14.94 0.42
CA GLY A 187 0.19 15.00 0.05
C GLY A 187 0.57 13.88 -0.94
N ASN A 188 1.84 13.88 -1.37
CA ASN A 188 2.40 12.85 -2.26
C ASN A 188 3.31 11.84 -1.53
N GLY A 189 3.48 11.98 -0.21
CA GLY A 189 4.27 11.08 0.63
C GLY A 189 5.80 11.22 0.56
N SER A 190 6.35 12.11 -0.30
CA SER A 190 7.79 12.17 -0.57
C SER A 190 8.64 12.51 0.66
N GLN A 191 8.17 13.44 1.48
CA GLN A 191 8.85 13.82 2.72
C GLN A 191 8.91 12.64 3.71
N ALA A 192 7.79 11.99 3.98
CA ALA A 192 7.72 10.84 4.88
C ALA A 192 8.61 9.68 4.37
N GLN A 193 8.66 9.44 3.06
CA GLN A 193 9.56 8.46 2.47
C GLN A 193 11.04 8.84 2.67
N ALA A 194 11.40 10.10 2.47
CA ALA A 194 12.76 10.59 2.66
C ALA A 194 13.21 10.46 4.12
N GLU A 195 12.34 10.79 5.07
CA GLU A 195 12.59 10.63 6.51
C GLU A 195 12.81 9.15 6.88
N LEU A 196 11.97 8.26 6.34
CA LEU A 196 12.13 6.82 6.55
C LEU A 196 13.45 6.30 5.97
N ARG A 197 13.83 6.72 4.76
CA ARG A 197 15.13 6.39 4.15
C ARG A 197 16.30 6.90 4.98
N GLY A 198 16.21 8.13 5.49
CA GLY A 198 17.21 8.71 6.40
C GLY A 198 17.38 7.88 7.66
N ARG A 199 16.27 7.45 8.28
CA ARG A 199 16.29 6.57 9.46
C ARG A 199 16.95 5.22 9.16
N LEU A 200 16.65 4.61 8.00
CA LEU A 200 17.24 3.34 7.58
C LEU A 200 18.74 3.43 7.26
N ALA A 201 19.24 4.59 6.83
CA ALA A 201 20.66 4.80 6.56
C ALA A 201 21.51 4.82 7.84
N VAL A 202 20.92 5.20 8.97
CA VAL A 202 21.58 5.24 10.29
C VAL A 202 21.51 3.88 11.00
N LEU A 203 20.50 3.05 10.68
CA LEU A 203 20.34 1.72 11.25
C LEU A 203 21.27 0.71 10.55
N LYS A 204 22.19 0.12 11.32
CA LYS A 204 23.04 -0.97 10.83
C LYS A 204 22.18 -2.18 10.40
N PRO A 205 22.58 -2.92 9.35
CA PRO A 205 21.98 -4.20 9.04
C PRO A 205 22.07 -5.14 10.24
N ALA A 206 21.02 -5.90 10.53
CA ALA A 206 21.08 -6.93 11.56
C ALA A 206 22.17 -7.95 11.19
N GLY A 207 23.18 -8.12 12.05
CA GLY A 207 24.26 -9.10 11.87
C GLY A 207 25.59 -8.56 11.31
N GLN A 208 25.85 -7.25 11.37
CA GLN A 208 27.19 -6.64 11.19
C GLN A 208 27.78 -6.12 12.50
#